data_AF-A0A7S3BDW4-F1
#
_entry.id   AF-A0A7S3BDW4-F1
#
_cell.length_a   1.000
_cell.length_b   1.000
_cell.length_c   1.000
_cell.angle_alpha   90.00
_cell.angle_beta   90.00
_cell.angle_gamma   90.00
#
_symmetry.space_group_name_H-M   'P 1'
#
loop_
_entity.id
_entity.type
_entity.pdbx_description
1 polymer ?
#
loop_
_entity_poly.entity_id
_entity_poly.type
_entity_poly.pdbx_seq_one_letter_code
_entity_poly.pdbx_strand_id
1 'polypeptide(L)'
;ALHVFALRHIVTSGIQSDVSRLVRLFERCGDRDLRFVVQSGLWLGGMLGVFQSLLYMVWSPWWSLALTGALVGMVTDQLALKIIFEPVEPQPIGPFELQGLFLKRQAEVSSEFADFMDSEILSPRRLWAELFSGARAIEFWGLVEGRIEEFFASREVLLPLVGSGDLDWL
;
A
#
# COMPACT_ATOMS: atom_id res chain seq x y z
N ALA A 1 0.09 27.01 5.58
CA ALA A 1 1.21 26.07 5.85
C ALA A 1 1.08 24.78 5.03
N LEU A 2 -0.02 24.02 5.12
CA LEU A 2 -0.15 22.70 4.44
C LEU A 2 -0.24 22.75 2.91
N HIS A 3 -0.48 23.92 2.32
CA HIS A 3 -0.53 24.03 0.87
C HIS A 3 0.81 23.65 0.27
N VAL A 4 1.97 24.16 0.73
CA VAL A 4 3.33 24.03 0.14
C VAL A 4 3.83 22.60 -0.07
N PHE A 5 3.33 21.63 0.69
CA PHE A 5 3.64 20.23 0.44
C PHE A 5 2.78 19.68 -0.71
N ALA A 6 3.39 19.54 -1.89
CA ALA A 6 2.83 18.77 -2.99
C ALA A 6 2.93 17.24 -2.71
N LEU A 7 2.49 16.80 -1.53
CA LEU A 7 2.61 15.41 -1.07
C LEU A 7 1.96 14.44 -2.07
N ARG A 8 0.83 14.86 -2.66
CA ARG A 8 0.17 14.13 -3.75
C ARG A 8 1.13 13.93 -4.93
N HIS A 9 1.88 14.94 -5.35
CA HIS A 9 2.83 14.82 -6.46
C HIS A 9 3.94 13.81 -6.14
N ILE A 10 4.49 13.85 -4.93
CA ILE A 10 5.53 12.91 -4.45
C ILE A 10 5.02 11.47 -4.44
N VAL A 11 3.83 11.24 -3.88
CA VAL A 11 3.24 9.90 -3.82
C VAL A 11 2.91 9.39 -5.23
N THR A 12 2.36 10.27 -6.08
CA THR A 12 1.94 9.87 -7.44
C THR A 12 3.16 9.59 -8.32
N SER A 13 4.21 10.44 -8.28
CA SER A 13 5.46 10.22 -9.02
C SER A 13 6.28 9.06 -8.45
N GLY A 14 6.28 8.89 -7.12
CA GLY A 14 6.94 7.80 -6.43
C GLY A 14 6.36 6.42 -6.78
N ILE A 15 5.04 6.33 -6.92
CA ILE A 15 4.32 5.09 -7.30
C ILE A 15 4.37 4.86 -8.82
N GLN A 16 4.22 5.91 -9.65
CA GLN A 16 4.21 5.78 -11.12
C GLN A 16 5.58 5.50 -11.73
N SER A 17 6.67 5.84 -11.03
CA SER A 17 8.02 5.72 -11.58
C SER A 17 8.56 4.29 -11.68
N ASP A 18 8.03 3.35 -10.89
CA ASP A 18 8.58 1.98 -10.88
C ASP A 18 7.55 0.94 -10.38
N VAL A 19 6.99 0.17 -11.32
CA VAL A 19 6.09 -0.97 -11.02
C VAL A 19 6.76 -1.98 -10.09
N SER A 20 8.08 -2.09 -10.13
CA SER A 20 8.84 -3.01 -9.27
C SER A 20 8.71 -2.65 -7.79
N ARG A 21 8.52 -1.37 -7.44
CA ARG A 21 8.24 -0.95 -6.05
C ARG A 21 6.89 -1.46 -5.57
N LEU A 22 5.87 -1.41 -6.41
CA LEU A 22 4.54 -1.92 -6.08
C LEU A 22 4.57 -3.44 -5.87
N VAL A 23 5.29 -4.17 -6.73
CA VAL A 23 5.48 -5.62 -6.57
C VAL A 23 6.17 -5.93 -5.24
N ARG A 24 7.27 -5.24 -4.92
CA ARG A 24 7.97 -5.41 -3.63
C ARG A 24 7.08 -5.11 -2.43
N LEU A 25 6.24 -4.08 -2.52
CA LEU A 25 5.28 -3.76 -1.47
C LEU A 25 4.28 -4.91 -1.28
N PHE A 26 3.73 -5.43 -2.38
CA PHE A 26 2.78 -6.54 -2.34
C PHE A 26 3.42 -7.82 -1.79
N GLU A 27 4.63 -8.17 -2.24
CA GLU A 27 5.39 -9.31 -1.70
C GLU A 27 5.63 -9.13 -0.20
N ARG A 28 6.10 -7.96 0.23
CA ARG A 28 6.42 -7.71 1.64
C ARG A 28 5.20 -7.75 2.55
N CYS A 29 4.07 -7.21 2.09
CA CYS A 29 2.82 -7.23 2.84
C CYS A 29 2.13 -8.61 2.79
N GLY A 30 2.17 -9.29 1.64
CA GLY A 30 1.30 -10.43 1.34
C GLY A 30 1.94 -11.80 1.41
N ASP A 31 3.27 -11.92 1.52
CA ASP A 31 4.00 -13.20 1.42
C ASP A 31 3.49 -14.30 2.36
N ARG A 32 3.13 -13.96 3.61
CA ARG A 32 2.57 -14.96 4.53
C ARG A 32 1.12 -15.33 4.22
N ASP A 33 0.29 -14.40 3.72
CA ASP A 33 -1.10 -14.70 3.37
C ASP A 33 -1.18 -15.50 2.07
N LEU A 34 -0.34 -15.17 1.08
CA LEU A 34 -0.19 -15.92 -0.16
C LEU A 34 0.22 -17.37 0.09
N ARG A 35 1.18 -17.61 0.99
CA ARG A 35 1.57 -18.98 1.38
C ARG A 35 0.42 -19.77 1.98
N PHE A 36 -0.40 -19.16 2.83
CA PHE A 36 -1.59 -19.82 3.36
C PHE A 36 -2.53 -20.23 2.24
N VAL A 37 -2.83 -19.32 1.32
CA VAL A 37 -3.72 -19.58 0.17
C VAL A 37 -3.22 -20.73 -0.68
N VAL A 38 -1.91 -20.77 -0.95
CA VAL A 38 -1.27 -21.86 -1.69
C VAL A 38 -1.40 -23.19 -0.94
N GLN A 39 -1.12 -23.21 0.38
CA GLN A 39 -1.20 -24.44 1.18
C GLN A 39 -2.64 -24.94 1.35
N SER A 40 -3.60 -24.05 1.62
CA SER A 40 -5.03 -24.42 1.72
C SER A 40 -5.57 -24.85 0.37
N GLY A 41 -5.16 -24.19 -0.71
CA GLY A 41 -5.57 -24.51 -2.07
C GLY A 41 -5.11 -25.91 -2.51
N LEU A 42 -3.89 -26.31 -2.12
CA LEU A 42 -3.40 -27.66 -2.40
C LEU A 42 -4.25 -28.74 -1.70
N TRP A 43 -4.59 -28.53 -0.42
CA TRP A 43 -5.39 -29.48 0.36
C TRP A 43 -6.84 -29.55 -0.14
N LEU A 44 -7.50 -28.40 -0.32
CA LEU A 44 -8.87 -28.32 -0.84
C LEU A 44 -8.98 -28.83 -2.27
N GLY A 45 -8.08 -28.39 -3.16
CA GLY A 45 -8.04 -28.81 -4.56
C GLY A 45 -7.79 -30.31 -4.69
N GLY A 46 -6.90 -30.87 -3.86
CA GLY A 46 -6.67 -32.31 -3.79
C GLY A 46 -7.92 -33.08 -3.37
N MET A 47 -8.59 -32.66 -2.30
CA MET A 47 -9.83 -33.30 -1.83
C MET A 47 -10.96 -33.21 -2.87
N LEU A 48 -11.16 -32.04 -3.45
CA LEU A 48 -12.19 -31.82 -4.47
C LEU A 48 -11.89 -32.59 -5.76
N GLY A 49 -10.61 -32.72 -6.15
CA GLY A 49 -10.18 -33.53 -7.28
C GLY A 49 -10.46 -35.02 -7.07
N VAL A 50 -10.21 -35.56 -5.88
CA VAL A 50 -10.57 -36.95 -5.53
C VAL A 50 -12.09 -37.15 -5.57
N PHE A 51 -12.84 -36.20 -5.02
CA PHE A 51 -14.30 -36.23 -5.06
C PHE A 51 -14.85 -36.16 -6.50
N GLN A 52 -14.29 -35.28 -7.34
CA GLN A 52 -14.63 -35.18 -8.75
C GLN A 52 -14.30 -36.47 -9.52
N SER A 53 -13.17 -37.11 -9.21
CA SER A 53 -12.78 -38.40 -9.80
C SER A 53 -13.77 -39.51 -9.44
N LEU A 54 -14.23 -39.58 -8.19
CA LEU A 54 -15.26 -40.53 -7.75
C LEU A 54 -16.61 -40.30 -8.44
N LEU A 55 -17.03 -39.04 -8.59
CA LEU A 55 -18.26 -38.69 -9.30
C LEU A 55 -18.22 -39.09 -10.77
N TYR A 56 -17.08 -38.90 -11.44
CA TYR A 56 -16.90 -39.30 -12.84
C TYR A 56 -17.05 -40.82 -13.04
N MET A 57 -16.63 -41.63 -12.05
CA MET A 57 -16.76 -43.09 -12.11
C MET A 57 -18.23 -43.56 -12.14
N VAL A 58 -19.15 -42.79 -11.55
CA VAL A 58 -20.60 -43.10 -11.53
C VAL A 58 -21.34 -42.46 -12.70
N TRP A 59 -20.90 -41.28 -13.15
CA TRP A 59 -21.54 -40.51 -14.20
C TRP A 59 -20.49 -40.04 -15.22
N SER A 60 -20.36 -40.80 -16.32
CA SER A 60 -19.26 -40.66 -17.30
C SER A 60 -19.63 -40.03 -18.67
N PRO A 61 -20.27 -38.83 -18.75
CA PRO A 61 -20.24 -38.04 -19.98
C PRO A 61 -18.86 -37.40 -20.21
N TRP A 62 -18.38 -37.33 -21.46
CA TRP A 62 -17.09 -36.70 -21.80
C TRP A 62 -16.98 -35.21 -21.43
N TRP A 63 -18.11 -34.50 -21.34
CA TRP A 63 -18.18 -33.07 -20.98
C TRP A 63 -18.26 -32.83 -19.47
N SER A 64 -18.55 -33.86 -18.65
CA SER A 64 -18.79 -33.67 -17.22
C SER A 64 -17.55 -33.18 -16.48
N LEU A 65 -16.37 -33.69 -16.84
CA LEU A 65 -15.09 -33.26 -16.26
C LEU A 65 -14.83 -31.76 -16.47
N ALA A 66 -15.11 -31.25 -17.67
CA ALA A 66 -14.94 -29.84 -18.00
C ALA A 66 -15.95 -28.97 -17.23
N LEU A 67 -17.22 -29.39 -17.18
CA LEU A 67 -18.27 -28.65 -16.49
C LEU A 67 -18.05 -28.62 -14.96
N THR A 68 -17.81 -29.78 -14.35
CA THR A 68 -17.59 -29.90 -12.91
C THR A 68 -16.28 -29.22 -12.51
N GLY A 69 -15.20 -29.37 -13.29
CA GLY A 69 -13.94 -28.69 -13.02
C GLY A 69 -14.08 -27.16 -13.09
N ALA A 70 -14.76 -26.64 -14.11
CA ALA A 70 -15.01 -25.20 -14.24
C ALA A 70 -15.89 -24.66 -13.10
N LEU A 71 -16.94 -25.39 -12.72
CA LEU A 71 -17.84 -25.00 -11.63
C LEU A 71 -17.12 -25.02 -10.28
N VAL A 72 -16.38 -26.09 -9.98
CA VAL A 72 -15.63 -26.21 -8.73
C VAL A 72 -14.52 -25.16 -8.67
N GLY A 73 -13.80 -24.92 -9.76
CA GLY A 73 -12.79 -23.86 -9.83
C GLY A 73 -13.40 -22.48 -9.54
N MET A 74 -14.47 -22.11 -10.25
CA MET A 74 -15.13 -20.82 -10.06
C MET A 74 -15.67 -20.63 -8.64
N VAL A 75 -16.27 -21.66 -8.04
CA VAL A 75 -16.78 -21.60 -6.66
C VAL A 75 -15.63 -21.50 -5.65
N THR A 76 -14.56 -22.29 -5.84
CA THR A 76 -13.43 -22.32 -4.91
C THR A 76 -12.63 -21.02 -4.97
N ASP A 77 -12.44 -20.44 -6.16
CA ASP A 77 -11.74 -19.16 -6.33
C ASP A 77 -12.48 -18.02 -5.64
N GLN A 78 -13.81 -17.95 -5.80
CA GLN A 78 -14.62 -16.96 -5.10
C GLN A 78 -14.63 -17.16 -3.59
N LEU A 79 -14.66 -18.42 -3.13
CA LEU A 79 -14.64 -18.74 -1.71
C LEU A 79 -13.28 -18.39 -1.08
N ALA A 80 -12.18 -18.68 -1.78
CA ALA A 80 -10.84 -18.33 -1.34
C ALA A 80 -10.70 -16.81 -1.15
N LEU A 81 -11.16 -16.02 -2.12
CA LEU A 81 -11.13 -14.56 -2.03
C LEU A 81 -11.94 -14.05 -0.82
N LYS A 82 -13.14 -14.61 -0.60
CA LYS A 82 -13.97 -14.27 0.56
C LYS A 82 -13.29 -14.61 1.88
N ILE A 83 -12.70 -15.79 2.03
CA ILE A 83 -12.02 -16.18 3.28
C ILE A 83 -10.81 -15.30 3.58
N ILE A 84 -10.12 -14.80 2.55
CA ILE A 84 -8.96 -13.92 2.71
C ILE A 84 -9.40 -12.53 3.19
N PHE A 85 -10.45 -11.95 2.57
CA PHE A 85 -10.81 -10.54 2.75
C PHE A 85 -12.06 -10.27 3.60
N GLU A 86 -12.89 -11.28 3.86
CA GLU A 86 -14.14 -11.17 4.62
C GLU A 86 -14.22 -12.23 5.74
N PRO A 87 -14.86 -11.93 6.89
CA PRO A 87 -15.51 -10.67 7.25
C PRO A 87 -14.52 -9.58 7.68
N VAL A 88 -14.88 -8.31 7.42
CA VAL A 88 -14.06 -7.13 7.72
C VAL A 88 -13.86 -6.96 9.22
N GLU A 89 -14.96 -7.05 9.95
CA GLU A 89 -15.00 -7.01 11.40
C GLU A 89 -15.02 -8.43 11.96
N PRO A 90 -14.37 -8.69 13.11
CA PRO A 90 -14.40 -9.99 13.75
C PRO A 90 -15.85 -10.32 14.14
N GLN A 91 -16.40 -11.38 13.53
CA GLN A 91 -17.73 -11.86 13.86
C GLN A 91 -17.64 -13.04 14.82
N PRO A 92 -18.21 -12.95 16.03
CA PRO A 92 -18.23 -14.07 16.95
C PRO A 92 -19.23 -15.12 16.45
N ILE A 93 -18.75 -16.32 16.14
CA ILE A 93 -19.58 -17.51 15.90
C ILE A 93 -19.34 -18.48 17.06
N GLY A 94 -20.10 -18.29 18.14
CA GLY A 94 -19.94 -19.08 19.36
C GLY A 94 -18.58 -18.82 20.06
N PRO A 95 -17.79 -19.86 20.38
CA PRO A 95 -16.48 -19.68 21.02
C PRO A 95 -15.34 -19.31 20.04
N PHE A 96 -15.63 -19.20 18.74
CA PHE A 96 -14.65 -18.88 17.70
C PHE A 96 -14.95 -17.52 17.06
N GLU A 97 -13.90 -16.75 16.78
CA GLU A 97 -13.99 -15.50 16.04
C GLU A 97 -13.62 -15.75 14.58
N LEU A 98 -14.56 -15.46 13.68
CA LEU A 98 -14.34 -15.49 12.24
C LEU A 98 -13.95 -14.08 11.78
N GLN A 99 -12.77 -13.99 11.16
CA GLN A 99 -12.24 -12.78 10.57
C GLN A 99 -11.44 -13.16 9.32
N GLY A 100 -11.51 -12.33 8.28
CA GLY A 100 -10.68 -12.51 7.09
C GLY A 100 -9.21 -12.65 7.46
N LEU A 101 -8.52 -13.63 6.88
CA LEU A 101 -7.16 -13.97 7.31
C LEU A 101 -6.18 -12.80 7.17
N PHE A 102 -6.34 -12.02 6.10
CA PHE A 102 -5.53 -10.82 5.86
C PHE A 102 -5.77 -9.75 6.93
N LEU A 103 -7.04 -9.54 7.30
CA LEU A 103 -7.46 -8.54 8.28
C LEU A 103 -7.07 -8.92 9.71
N LYS A 104 -7.06 -10.22 10.02
CA LYS A 104 -6.53 -10.72 11.29
C LYS A 104 -5.05 -10.34 11.50
N ARG A 105 -4.31 -10.14 10.41
CA ARG A 105 -2.90 -9.72 10.41
C ARG A 105 -2.71 -8.24 10.04
N GLN A 106 -3.78 -7.45 10.02
CA GLN A 106 -3.74 -6.04 9.62
C GLN A 106 -2.66 -5.24 10.34
N ALA A 107 -2.43 -5.49 11.63
CA ALA A 107 -1.41 -4.79 12.41
C ALA A 107 0.01 -5.01 11.85
N GLU A 108 0.36 -6.25 11.52
CA GLU A 108 1.65 -6.60 10.92
C GLU A 108 1.78 -6.02 9.51
N VAL A 109 0.73 -6.17 8.70
CA VAL A 109 0.70 -5.64 7.32
C VAL A 109 0.80 -4.11 7.30
N SER A 110 0.14 -3.43 8.23
CA SER A 110 0.17 -1.96 8.33
C SER A 110 1.55 -1.45 8.74
N SER A 111 2.26 -2.20 9.61
CA SER A 111 3.65 -1.89 9.97
C SER A 111 4.57 -2.02 8.76
N GLU A 112 4.52 -3.16 8.06
CA GLU A 112 5.36 -3.39 6.87
C GLU A 112 5.05 -2.38 5.75
N PHE A 113 3.77 -2.03 5.58
CA PHE A 113 3.37 -0.97 4.66
C PHE A 113 3.93 0.39 5.06
N ALA A 114 3.86 0.76 6.35
CA ALA A 114 4.41 2.02 6.85
C ALA A 114 5.93 2.09 6.67
N ASP A 115 6.64 1.02 7.00
CA ASP A 115 8.09 0.91 6.83
C ASP A 115 8.50 1.04 5.36
N PHE A 116 7.74 0.41 4.46
CA PHE A 116 7.95 0.55 3.02
C PHE A 116 7.67 1.99 2.55
N MET A 117 6.57 2.60 2.99
CA MET A 117 6.24 3.97 2.63
C MET A 117 7.30 4.96 3.09
N ASP A 118 7.82 4.82 4.31
CA ASP A 118 8.86 5.69 4.87
C ASP A 118 10.19 5.55 4.13
N SER A 119 10.63 4.31 3.89
CA SER A 119 11.92 4.04 3.26
C SER A 119 11.95 4.30 1.75
N GLU A 120 10.87 3.96 1.04
CA GLU A 120 10.86 3.88 -0.42
C GLU A 120 10.00 4.94 -1.11
N ILE A 121 9.08 5.63 -0.44
CA ILE A 121 8.21 6.64 -1.09
C ILE A 121 8.39 8.01 -0.46
N LEU A 122 8.29 8.10 0.86
CA LEU A 122 8.32 9.32 1.67
C LEU A 122 9.68 9.55 2.33
N SER A 123 10.76 9.00 1.76
CA SER A 123 12.07 9.13 2.38
C SER A 123 12.48 10.60 2.54
N PRO A 124 13.15 10.97 3.65
CA PRO A 124 13.51 12.36 3.93
C PRO A 124 14.27 13.02 2.77
N ARG A 125 15.14 12.26 2.10
CA ARG A 125 15.90 12.74 0.94
C ARG A 125 15.01 13.15 -0.23
N ARG A 126 13.94 12.40 -0.51
CA ARG A 126 13.00 12.71 -1.60
C ARG A 126 12.07 13.85 -1.21
N LEU A 127 11.64 13.90 0.05
CA LEU A 127 10.85 15.03 0.56
C LEU A 127 11.64 16.34 0.45
N TRP A 128 12.89 16.37 0.88
CA TRP A 128 13.75 17.56 0.75
C TRP A 128 14.02 17.92 -0.71
N ALA A 129 14.30 16.94 -1.57
CA ALA A 129 14.49 17.19 -2.99
C ALA A 129 13.25 17.84 -3.63
N GLU A 130 12.04 17.34 -3.33
CA GLU A 130 10.81 17.92 -3.85
C GLU A 130 10.53 19.31 -3.24
N LEU A 131 10.82 19.53 -1.96
CA LEU A 131 10.63 20.83 -1.34
C LEU A 131 11.52 21.91 -1.96
N PHE A 132 12.79 21.59 -2.22
CA PHE A 132 13.75 22.57 -2.74
C PHE A 132 13.71 22.75 -4.26
N SER A 133 13.35 21.70 -5.00
CA SER A 133 13.45 21.69 -6.47
C SER A 133 12.20 21.15 -7.19
N GLY A 134 11.19 20.71 -6.45
CA GLY A 134 9.98 20.14 -7.00
C GLY A 134 8.96 21.17 -7.45
N ALA A 135 7.75 20.69 -7.76
CA ALA A 135 6.72 21.47 -8.46
C ALA A 135 6.31 22.76 -7.74
N ARG A 136 6.53 22.86 -6.43
CA ARG A 136 6.11 23.99 -5.59
C ARG A 136 7.25 24.60 -4.77
N ALA A 137 8.48 24.39 -5.22
CA ALA A 137 9.68 24.98 -4.62
C ALA A 137 9.63 26.52 -4.58
N ILE A 138 9.07 27.15 -5.62
CA ILE A 138 8.95 28.62 -5.68
C ILE A 138 8.07 29.15 -4.54
N GLU A 139 6.93 28.49 -4.27
CA GLU A 139 6.07 28.86 -3.15
C GLU A 139 6.73 28.60 -1.78
N PHE A 140 7.55 27.55 -1.69
CA PHE A 140 8.33 27.27 -0.48
C PHE A 140 9.33 28.38 -0.20
N TRP A 141 10.14 28.76 -1.20
CA TRP A 141 11.14 29.81 -1.06
C TRP A 141 10.51 31.17 -0.73
N GLY A 142 9.38 31.52 -1.38
CA GLY A 142 8.67 32.77 -1.04
C GLY A 142 8.14 32.82 0.40
N LEU A 143 7.75 31.67 0.99
CA LEU A 143 7.40 31.63 2.42
C LEU A 143 8.61 31.75 3.34
N VAL A 144 9.74 31.15 2.96
CA VAL A 144 11.00 31.25 3.71
C VAL A 144 11.47 32.69 3.72
N GLU A 145 11.49 33.34 2.55
CA GLU A 145 11.86 34.74 2.38
C GLU A 145 10.96 35.65 3.22
N GLY A 146 9.64 35.56 3.08
CA GLY A 146 8.71 36.39 3.87
C GLY A 146 8.83 36.19 5.39
N ARG A 147 9.16 34.98 5.85
CA ARG A 147 9.42 34.72 7.29
C ARG A 147 10.76 35.29 7.74
N ILE A 148 11.78 35.24 6.89
CA ILE A 148 13.09 35.83 7.16
C ILE A 148 12.95 37.35 7.27
N GLU A 149 12.24 37.99 6.35
CA GLU A 149 11.96 39.43 6.38
C GLU A 149 11.19 39.83 7.64
N GLU A 150 10.12 39.11 7.99
CA GLU A 150 9.34 39.33 9.22
C GLU A 150 10.22 39.19 10.48
N PHE A 151 11.09 38.18 10.51
CA PHE A 151 12.00 37.94 11.62
C PHE A 151 13.03 39.07 11.76
N PHE A 152 13.62 39.54 10.67
CA PHE A 152 14.56 40.67 10.69
C PHE A 152 13.86 41.99 11.02
N ALA A 153 12.65 42.23 10.51
CA ALA A 153 11.84 43.40 10.84
C ALA A 153 11.47 43.44 12.34
N SER A 154 11.23 42.29 12.97
CA SER A 154 10.95 42.19 14.41
C SER A 154 12.16 42.49 15.31
N ARG A 155 13.38 42.54 14.75
CA ARG A 155 14.63 42.84 15.47
C ARG A 155 15.38 43.97 14.77
N GLU A 156 14.95 45.21 15.03
CA GLU A 156 15.60 46.46 14.55
C GLU A 156 17.13 46.49 14.72
N VAL A 157 17.66 45.80 15.73
CA VAL A 157 19.10 45.72 16.04
C VAL A 157 19.92 44.94 15.00
N LEU A 158 19.29 44.08 14.17
CA LEU A 158 19.98 43.28 13.16
C LEU A 158 20.06 43.94 11.79
N LEU A 159 19.24 44.97 11.53
CA LEU A 159 19.23 45.73 10.26
C LEU A 159 20.60 46.31 9.87
N PRO A 160 21.44 46.83 10.81
CA PRO A 160 22.79 47.30 10.48
C PRO A 160 23.80 46.17 10.21
N LEU A 161 23.55 44.96 10.70
CA LEU A 161 24.47 43.81 10.61
C LEU A 161 24.28 43.00 9.33
N VAL A 162 23.07 42.94 8.80
CA VAL A 162 22.78 42.29 7.50
C VAL A 162 23.15 43.21 6.32
N GLY A 163 23.24 44.52 6.56
CA GLY A 163 23.50 45.51 5.52
C GLY A 163 22.27 45.69 4.64
N SER A 164 21.92 46.94 4.34
CA SER A 164 20.81 47.29 3.45
C SER A 164 21.12 47.03 1.97
N GLY A 165 21.85 45.95 1.68
CA GLY A 165 22.19 45.53 0.32
C GLY A 165 21.28 44.38 -0.06
N ASP A 166 20.54 44.58 -1.15
CA ASP A 166 19.63 43.64 -1.78
C ASP A 166 19.93 42.16 -1.47
N LEU A 167 18.90 41.46 -1.01
CA LEU A 167 18.85 40.00 -0.91
C LEU A 167 18.74 39.35 -2.32
N ASP A 168 19.33 39.96 -3.34
CA ASP A 168 19.34 39.49 -4.74
C ASP A 168 20.07 38.13 -4.94
N TRP A 169 20.67 37.58 -3.87
CA TRP A 169 21.46 36.35 -3.89
C TRP A 169 20.79 35.14 -3.24
N LEU A 170 19.57 35.27 -2.71
CA LEU A 170 18.71 34.15 -2.30
C LEU A 170 17.74 33.75 -3.42
#